data_AF-A0A2P5EVV0-F1
#
_entry.id   AF-A0A2P5EVV0-F1
#
_cell.length_a   1.000
_cell.length_b   1.000
_cell.length_c   1.000
_cell.angle_alpha   90.00
_cell.angle_beta   90.00
_cell.angle_gamma   90.00
#
_symmetry.space_group_name_H-M   'P 1'
#
loop_
_entity.id
_entity.type
_entity.pdbx_description
1 polymer ?
#
loop_
_entity_poly.entity_id
_entity_poly.type
_entity_poly.pdbx_seq_one_letter_code
_entity_poly.pdbx_strand_id
1 'polypeptide(L)'
;MIFGSNNQCYLCHSASDSLLHIFLQCSITKAIWFSSQWNVRNENLSVSNGSELVSWFFNPGFGPNASNQREEFILFTAVLSDKIWKARNNAFHSGTKADPVSLLCQVNEAVGEFLRILVAPTPISDSGRILPYYDESVLIPSPHRVRIWVDATFKAATLMVALVARDSRNNILLLVDISPLRR
;
A
#
# COMPACT_ATOMS: atom_id res chain seq x y z
N MET A 1 -4.71 -17.65 -0.63
CA MET A 1 -6.01 -17.57 0.08
C MET A 1 -5.75 -16.73 1.32
N ILE A 2 -6.32 -15.52 1.43
CA ILE A 2 -5.86 -14.58 2.45
C ILE A 2 -6.70 -14.67 3.73
N PHE A 3 -8.03 -14.84 3.66
CA PHE A 3 -8.84 -15.10 4.86
C PHE A 3 -10.17 -15.83 4.57
N GLY A 4 -10.41 -16.96 5.26
CA GLY A 4 -11.76 -17.47 5.56
C GLY A 4 -12.45 -18.25 4.45
N SER A 5 -13.31 -19.18 4.86
CA SER A 5 -13.87 -20.30 4.09
C SER A 5 -14.88 -19.96 2.98
N ASN A 6 -15.33 -18.70 2.87
CA ASN A 6 -16.13 -18.25 1.73
C ASN A 6 -15.20 -17.58 0.71
N ASN A 7 -14.98 -18.26 -0.40
CA ASN A 7 -14.03 -17.85 -1.43
C ASN A 7 -14.39 -16.53 -2.13
N GLN A 8 -15.49 -15.86 -1.82
CA GLN A 8 -16.00 -14.73 -2.59
C GLN A 8 -15.47 -13.39 -2.08
N CYS A 9 -15.09 -12.49 -2.98
CA CYS A 9 -14.58 -11.18 -2.63
C CYS A 9 -15.63 -10.36 -1.86
N TYR A 10 -15.24 -9.80 -0.72
CA TYR A 10 -16.12 -9.01 0.14
C TYR A 10 -16.41 -7.60 -0.40
N LEU A 11 -15.77 -7.19 -1.50
CA LEU A 11 -16.06 -5.91 -2.15
C LEU A 11 -17.12 -6.04 -3.24
N CYS A 12 -16.92 -6.93 -4.20
CA CYS A 12 -17.80 -7.06 -5.36
C CYS A 12 -18.72 -8.28 -5.33
N HIS A 13 -18.46 -9.24 -4.44
CA HIS A 13 -19.18 -10.50 -4.35
C HIS A 13 -19.31 -11.23 -5.69
N SER A 14 -18.31 -11.19 -6.57
CA SER A 14 -18.42 -11.80 -7.92
C SER A 14 -17.26 -12.70 -8.34
N ALA A 15 -16.15 -12.70 -7.60
CA ALA A 15 -15.01 -13.58 -7.89
C ALA A 15 -14.25 -13.95 -6.61
N SER A 16 -13.15 -14.69 -6.76
CA SER A 16 -12.38 -15.19 -5.63
C SER A 16 -11.69 -14.06 -4.85
N ASP A 17 -11.64 -14.14 -3.52
CA ASP A 17 -10.96 -13.16 -2.65
C ASP A 17 -9.43 -13.35 -2.63
N SER A 18 -8.80 -13.00 -3.75
CA SER A 18 -7.35 -13.08 -3.98
C SER A 18 -6.71 -11.69 -4.06
N LEU A 19 -5.38 -11.61 -3.83
CA LEU A 19 -4.62 -10.36 -3.94
C LEU A 19 -4.86 -9.65 -5.28
N LEU A 20 -4.67 -10.37 -6.39
CA LEU A 20 -4.83 -9.81 -7.74
C LEU A 20 -6.26 -9.35 -7.99
N HIS A 21 -7.23 -10.10 -7.49
CA HIS A 21 -8.62 -9.70 -7.62
C HIS A 21 -8.88 -8.40 -6.86
N ILE A 22 -8.56 -8.35 -5.57
CA ILE A 22 -8.81 -7.19 -4.71
C ILE A 22 -8.15 -5.92 -5.27
N PHE A 23 -6.89 -6.01 -5.72
CA PHE A 23 -6.12 -4.81 -6.11
C PHE A 23 -6.17 -4.46 -7.61
N LEU A 24 -6.57 -5.38 -8.50
CA LEU A 24 -6.63 -5.11 -9.94
C LEU A 24 -7.96 -5.48 -10.59
N GLN A 25 -8.58 -6.62 -10.27
CA GLN A 25 -9.66 -7.16 -11.10
C GLN A 25 -11.07 -6.92 -10.54
N CYS A 26 -11.19 -6.61 -9.25
CA CYS A 26 -12.43 -6.29 -8.56
C CYS A 26 -13.13 -5.13 -9.27
N SER A 27 -14.44 -5.22 -9.50
CA SER A 27 -15.21 -4.18 -10.19
C SER A 27 -15.11 -2.82 -9.49
N ILE A 28 -15.14 -2.82 -8.15
CA ILE A 28 -14.94 -1.61 -7.33
C ILE A 28 -13.56 -1.01 -7.59
N THR A 29 -12.52 -1.85 -7.52
CA THR A 29 -11.13 -1.42 -7.71
C THR A 29 -10.86 -0.93 -9.13
N LYS A 30 -11.38 -1.63 -10.14
CA LYS A 30 -11.30 -1.21 -11.56
C LYS A 30 -11.96 0.15 -11.79
N ALA A 31 -13.11 0.39 -11.17
CA ALA A 31 -13.77 1.68 -11.26
C ALA A 31 -12.90 2.79 -10.69
N ILE A 32 -12.26 2.57 -9.53
CA ILE A 32 -11.35 3.54 -8.91
C ILE A 32 -10.11 3.80 -9.79
N TRP A 33 -9.47 2.74 -10.31
CA TRP A 33 -8.34 2.87 -11.22
C TRP A 33 -8.68 3.70 -12.45
N PHE A 34 -9.81 3.39 -13.09
CA PHE A 34 -10.26 4.08 -14.30
C PHE A 34 -10.69 5.52 -14.04
N SER A 35 -11.36 5.80 -12.91
CA SER A 35 -11.81 7.14 -12.55
C SER A 35 -10.75 8.02 -11.88
N SER A 36 -9.57 7.47 -11.57
CA SER A 36 -8.44 8.23 -11.05
C SER A 36 -7.77 9.09 -12.14
N GLN A 37 -6.90 10.00 -11.73
CA GLN A 37 -6.08 10.80 -12.66
C GLN A 37 -5.20 9.94 -13.60
N TRP A 38 -4.92 8.70 -13.21
CA TRP A 38 -4.07 7.78 -13.97
C TRP A 38 -4.83 7.01 -15.05
N ASN A 39 -6.17 7.03 -15.03
CA ASN A 39 -7.04 6.41 -16.04
C ASN A 39 -6.66 4.96 -16.41
N VAL A 40 -6.22 4.17 -15.41
CA VAL A 40 -5.65 2.84 -15.66
C VAL A 40 -6.74 1.86 -16.08
N ARG A 41 -6.49 1.14 -17.18
CA ARG A 41 -7.31 0.00 -17.63
C ARG A 41 -6.54 -1.30 -17.43
N ASN A 42 -7.13 -2.18 -16.62
CA ASN A 42 -6.42 -3.31 -16.03
C ASN A 42 -6.50 -4.58 -16.88
N GLU A 43 -7.19 -4.50 -18.02
CA GLU A 43 -7.61 -5.63 -18.85
C GLU A 43 -6.43 -6.38 -19.50
N ASN A 44 -5.35 -5.66 -19.80
CA ASN A 44 -4.17 -6.20 -20.49
C ASN A 44 -2.94 -6.32 -19.58
N LEU A 45 -3.11 -6.12 -18.27
CA LEU A 45 -2.01 -6.17 -17.31
C LEU A 45 -1.60 -7.61 -17.03
N SER A 46 -0.39 -7.96 -17.50
CA SER A 46 0.22 -9.28 -17.27
C SER A 46 0.84 -9.33 -15.88
N VAL A 47 0.00 -9.40 -14.84
CA VAL A 47 0.40 -9.52 -13.45
C VAL A 47 -0.20 -10.79 -12.86
N SER A 48 0.67 -11.71 -12.45
CA SER A 48 0.31 -13.09 -12.08
C SER A 48 0.42 -13.37 -10.59
N ASN A 49 1.05 -12.49 -9.81
CA ASN A 49 1.23 -12.63 -8.37
C ASN A 49 1.46 -11.27 -7.69
N GLY A 50 1.54 -11.28 -6.35
CA GLY A 50 1.76 -10.06 -5.57
C GLY A 50 3.11 -9.40 -5.82
N SER A 51 4.17 -10.16 -6.14
CA SER A 51 5.48 -9.58 -6.45
C SER A 51 5.47 -8.81 -7.77
N GLU A 52 4.86 -9.37 -8.80
CA GLU A 52 4.63 -8.70 -10.08
C GLU A 52 3.73 -7.47 -9.93
N LEU A 53 2.73 -7.52 -9.04
CA LEU A 53 1.86 -6.37 -8.75
C LEU A 53 2.67 -5.21 -8.15
N VAL A 54 3.52 -5.50 -7.17
CA VAL A 54 4.38 -4.49 -6.56
C VAL A 54 5.39 -3.97 -7.58
N SER A 55 6.01 -4.85 -8.37
CA SER A 55 6.91 -4.46 -9.45
C SER A 55 6.23 -3.49 -10.43
N TRP A 56 4.96 -3.77 -10.75
CA TRP A 56 4.16 -2.90 -11.61
C TRP A 56 3.87 -1.54 -10.96
N PHE A 57 3.63 -1.45 -9.65
CA PHE A 57 3.49 -0.15 -8.96
C PHE A 57 4.74 0.74 -9.14
N PHE A 58 5.93 0.16 -9.11
CA PHE A 58 7.19 0.90 -9.28
C PHE A 58 7.55 1.20 -10.73
N ASN A 59 7.00 0.42 -11.68
CA ASN A 59 7.27 0.54 -13.11
C ASN A 59 6.04 0.12 -13.96
N PRO A 60 5.02 0.99 -14.09
CA PRO A 60 3.75 0.62 -14.70
C PRO A 60 3.81 0.44 -16.22
N GLY A 61 4.91 0.85 -16.90
CA GLY A 61 5.10 0.70 -18.35
C GLY A 61 4.23 1.59 -19.24
N PHE A 62 3.16 2.18 -18.69
CA PHE A 62 2.27 3.14 -19.38
C PHE A 62 2.25 4.52 -18.69
N GLY A 63 3.10 4.71 -17.67
CA GLY A 63 3.13 5.90 -16.80
C GLY A 63 4.43 6.71 -16.93
N PRO A 64 4.43 7.94 -16.39
CA PRO A 64 5.20 9.06 -16.90
C PRO A 64 6.73 8.98 -16.77
N ASN A 65 7.42 9.54 -17.77
CA ASN A 65 8.88 9.57 -17.88
C ASN A 65 9.57 10.52 -16.89
N ALA A 66 8.81 11.34 -16.16
CA ALA A 66 9.31 12.31 -15.19
C ALA A 66 9.32 11.73 -13.76
N SER A 67 10.41 11.95 -13.03
CA SER A 67 10.62 11.44 -11.66
C SER A 67 9.45 11.76 -10.71
N ASN A 68 8.98 13.00 -10.73
CA ASN A 68 7.97 13.48 -9.79
C ASN A 68 6.62 12.77 -10.01
N GLN A 69 6.24 12.52 -11.26
CA GLN A 69 4.99 11.83 -11.56
C GLN A 69 5.08 10.33 -11.25
N ARG A 70 6.27 9.73 -11.34
CA ARG A 70 6.50 8.35 -10.87
C ARG A 70 6.32 8.24 -9.36
N GLU A 71 6.87 9.18 -8.59
CA GLU A 71 6.72 9.21 -7.14
C GLU A 71 5.25 9.40 -6.73
N GLU A 72 4.54 10.30 -7.42
CA GLU A 72 3.11 10.50 -7.20
C GLU A 72 2.28 9.24 -7.52
N PHE A 73 2.64 8.52 -8.60
CA PHE A 73 1.99 7.26 -8.93
C PHE A 73 2.22 6.20 -7.84
N ILE A 74 3.46 6.04 -7.38
CA ILE A 74 3.80 5.11 -6.31
C ILE A 74 3.00 5.46 -5.04
N LEU A 75 2.97 6.73 -4.65
CA LEU A 75 2.18 7.21 -3.52
C LEU A 75 0.69 6.89 -3.69
N PHE A 76 0.13 7.19 -4.86
CA PHE A 76 -1.25 6.86 -5.18
C PHE A 76 -1.54 5.36 -5.05
N THR A 77 -0.70 4.49 -5.63
CA THR A 77 -0.89 3.03 -5.57
C THR A 77 -0.82 2.50 -4.13
N ALA A 78 0.05 3.07 -3.29
CA ALA A 78 0.19 2.69 -1.89
C ALA A 78 -1.05 3.09 -1.07
N VAL A 79 -1.51 4.34 -1.22
CA VAL A 79 -2.73 4.85 -0.54
C VAL A 79 -3.95 4.07 -1.01
N LEU A 80 -4.09 3.83 -2.32
CA LEU A 80 -5.18 3.04 -2.89
C LEU A 80 -5.20 1.63 -2.30
N SER A 81 -4.04 0.98 -2.19
CA SER A 81 -3.93 -0.36 -1.61
C SER A 81 -4.37 -0.39 -0.15
N ASP A 82 -3.96 0.59 0.67
CA ASP A 82 -4.40 0.72 2.06
C ASP A 82 -5.93 0.89 2.16
N LYS A 83 -6.50 1.81 1.39
CA LYS A 83 -7.94 2.10 1.42
C LYS A 83 -8.78 0.93 0.95
N ILE A 84 -8.38 0.24 -0.13
CA ILE A 84 -9.06 -0.96 -0.62
C ILE A 84 -8.99 -2.09 0.42
N TRP A 85 -7.82 -2.30 1.02
CA TRP A 85 -7.65 -3.33 2.04
C TRP A 85 -8.53 -3.08 3.26
N LYS A 86 -8.55 -1.85 3.77
CA LYS A 86 -9.43 -1.45 4.88
C LYS A 86 -10.91 -1.60 4.52
N ALA A 87 -11.31 -1.17 3.33
CA ALA A 87 -12.69 -1.32 2.85
C ALA A 87 -13.12 -2.79 2.80
N ARG A 88 -12.27 -3.67 2.27
CA ARG A 88 -12.52 -5.12 2.21
C ARG A 88 -12.64 -5.72 3.61
N ASN A 89 -11.78 -5.31 4.55
CA ASN A 89 -11.83 -5.80 5.93
C ASN A 89 -13.07 -5.31 6.68
N ASN A 90 -13.47 -4.05 6.48
CA ASN A 90 -14.72 -3.52 7.03
C ASN A 90 -15.95 -4.26 6.47
N ALA A 91 -15.95 -4.56 5.16
CA ALA A 91 -17.00 -5.37 4.56
C ALA A 91 -17.05 -6.78 5.16
N PHE A 92 -15.89 -7.39 5.42
CA PHE A 92 -15.79 -8.70 6.06
C PHE A 92 -16.28 -8.72 7.52
N HIS A 93 -15.86 -7.74 8.34
CA HIS A 93 -16.13 -7.73 9.78
C HIS A 93 -17.46 -7.07 10.16
N SER A 94 -17.84 -6.02 9.43
CA SER A 94 -18.97 -5.14 9.80
C SER A 94 -20.09 -5.18 8.76
N GLY A 95 -19.94 -5.94 7.67
CA GLY A 95 -20.94 -6.01 6.59
C GLY A 95 -21.11 -4.71 5.81
N THR A 96 -20.18 -3.75 5.96
CA THR A 96 -20.26 -2.45 5.29
C THR A 96 -20.08 -2.59 3.78
N LYS A 97 -20.95 -1.95 2.99
CA LYS A 97 -20.81 -1.92 1.54
C LYS A 97 -19.82 -0.83 1.11
N ALA A 98 -18.82 -1.21 0.33
CA ALA A 98 -17.89 -0.26 -0.26
C ALA A 98 -18.55 0.51 -1.42
N ASP A 99 -18.41 1.84 -1.40
CA ASP A 99 -18.78 2.71 -2.51
C ASP A 99 -17.50 3.20 -3.24
N PRO A 100 -17.34 2.93 -4.55
CA PRO A 100 -16.12 3.28 -5.27
C PRO A 100 -15.87 4.79 -5.34
N VAL A 101 -16.91 5.61 -5.37
CA VAL A 101 -16.79 7.07 -5.44
C VAL A 101 -16.25 7.61 -4.11
N SER A 102 -16.85 7.19 -2.99
CA SER A 102 -16.37 7.54 -1.65
C SER A 102 -14.93 7.07 -1.41
N LEU A 103 -14.58 5.85 -1.86
CA LEU A 103 -13.22 5.35 -1.74
C LEU A 103 -12.23 6.18 -2.56
N LEU A 104 -12.55 6.54 -3.80
CA LEU A 104 -11.69 7.39 -4.62
C LEU A 104 -11.52 8.78 -3.97
N CYS A 105 -12.58 9.36 -3.40
CA CYS A 105 -12.49 10.62 -2.64
C CYS A 105 -11.48 10.51 -1.50
N GLN A 106 -11.60 9.46 -0.67
CA GLN A 106 -10.68 9.21 0.45
C GLN A 106 -9.23 8.96 0.00
N VAL A 107 -9.04 8.34 -1.17
CA VAL A 107 -7.71 8.14 -1.76
C VAL A 107 -7.12 9.49 -2.18
N ASN A 108 -7.87 10.29 -2.93
CA ASN A 108 -7.40 11.59 -3.42
C ASN A 108 -7.12 12.57 -2.27
N GLU A 109 -7.96 12.59 -1.23
CA GLU A 109 -7.74 13.40 -0.04
C GLU A 109 -6.43 13.03 0.66
N ALA A 110 -6.20 11.74 0.90
CA ALA A 110 -4.99 11.25 1.55
C ALA A 110 -3.74 11.49 0.69
N VAL A 111 -3.79 11.24 -0.62
CA VAL A 111 -2.69 11.58 -1.54
C VAL A 111 -2.40 13.08 -1.50
N GLY A 112 -3.42 13.93 -1.55
CA GLY A 112 -3.28 15.37 -1.48
C GLY A 112 -2.74 15.87 -0.14
N GLU A 113 -3.01 15.19 0.97
CA GLU A 113 -2.38 15.47 2.27
C GLU A 113 -0.87 15.20 2.23
N PHE A 114 -0.46 14.02 1.73
CA PHE A 114 0.96 13.68 1.61
C PHE A 114 1.72 14.62 0.67
N LEU A 115 1.15 14.97 -0.48
CA LEU A 115 1.78 15.90 -1.42
C LEU A 115 1.94 17.30 -0.83
N ARG A 116 1.02 17.75 0.03
CA ARG A 116 1.14 19.05 0.72
C ARG A 116 2.30 19.10 1.71
N ILE A 117 2.60 17.98 2.38
CA ILE A 117 3.77 17.90 3.27
C ILE A 117 5.07 18.04 2.47
N LEU A 118 5.15 17.44 1.28
CA LEU A 118 6.33 17.50 0.42
C LEU A 118 6.61 18.90 -0.16
N VAL A 119 5.56 19.72 -0.29
CA VAL A 119 5.63 21.06 -0.89
C VAL A 119 5.69 22.18 0.17
N ALA A 120 5.37 21.89 1.42
CA ALA A 120 5.42 22.87 2.50
C ALA A 120 6.85 23.44 2.64
N PRO A 121 7.05 24.77 2.55
CA PRO A 121 8.31 25.37 2.91
C PRO A 121 8.57 25.00 4.36
N THR A 122 9.72 24.38 4.66
CA THR A 122 10.18 24.25 6.04
C THR A 122 10.09 25.64 6.67
N PRO A 123 9.32 25.85 7.75
CA PRO A 123 9.33 27.14 8.42
C PRO A 123 10.76 27.39 8.86
N ILE A 124 11.40 28.39 8.26
CA ILE A 124 12.60 29.00 8.83
C ILE A 124 12.16 29.43 10.22
N SER A 125 12.78 28.82 11.23
CA SER A 125 12.45 29.01 12.63
C SER A 125 12.43 30.49 12.97
N ASP A 126 11.25 31.00 13.32
CA ASP A 126 11.16 32.10 14.23
C ASP A 126 10.06 31.80 15.26
N SER A 127 10.44 31.90 16.53
CA SER A 127 9.60 31.82 17.73
C SER A 127 9.07 30.43 18.17
N GLY A 128 9.90 29.75 18.98
CA GLY A 128 9.51 29.41 20.36
C GLY A 128 8.43 28.35 20.61
N ARG A 129 8.15 27.45 19.67
CA ARG A 129 7.31 26.27 19.95
C ARG A 129 8.20 25.07 20.25
N ILE A 130 7.94 24.41 21.37
CA ILE A 130 8.55 23.14 21.76
C ILE A 130 8.30 22.16 20.62
N LEU A 131 9.33 21.94 19.79
CA LEU A 131 9.41 20.76 18.93
C LEU A 131 9.36 19.55 19.86
N PRO A 132 8.54 18.51 19.56
CA PRO A 132 8.78 17.22 20.20
C PRO A 132 10.25 16.89 19.94
N TYR A 133 10.99 16.58 21.00
CA TYR A 133 12.37 16.13 20.95
C TYR A 133 12.44 14.92 20.02
N TYR A 134 12.62 15.18 18.73
CA TYR A 134 13.01 14.21 17.74
C TYR A 134 14.49 14.05 17.97
N ASP A 135 14.86 12.90 18.53
CA ASP A 135 16.25 12.52 18.67
C ASP A 135 16.87 12.40 17.27
N GLU A 136 17.60 13.45 16.86
CA GLU A 136 18.31 13.51 15.58
C GLU A 136 19.35 12.38 15.44
N SER A 137 19.73 11.69 16.52
CA SER A 137 20.59 10.51 16.44
C SER A 137 19.93 9.30 15.75
N VAL A 138 18.61 9.33 15.54
CA VAL A 138 17.88 8.34 14.71
C VAL A 138 18.06 8.60 13.21
N LEU A 139 18.45 9.82 12.81
CA LEU A 139 18.48 10.25 11.42
C LEU A 139 19.85 10.25 10.76
N ILE A 140 20.95 9.99 11.49
CA ILE A 140 22.27 9.82 10.86
C ILE A 140 22.42 8.34 10.46
N PRO A 141 22.32 7.98 9.17
CA PRO A 141 22.47 6.61 8.74
C PRO A 141 23.97 6.30 8.82
N SER A 142 24.40 5.62 9.88
CA SER A 142 25.70 4.97 9.85
C SER A 142 25.71 4.06 8.61
N PRO A 143 26.72 4.10 7.73
CA PRO A 143 26.70 3.38 6.45
C PRO A 143 26.52 1.86 6.60
N HIS A 144 26.70 1.33 7.82
CA HIS A 144 26.57 -0.09 8.18
C HIS A 144 25.28 -0.46 8.92
N ARG A 145 24.32 0.46 9.07
CA ARG A 145 23.09 0.20 9.85
C ARG A 145 22.00 -0.41 8.96
N VAL A 146 21.50 -1.58 9.36
CA VAL A 146 20.32 -2.23 8.77
C VAL A 146 19.10 -1.93 9.63
N ARG A 147 18.00 -1.47 9.03
CA ARG A 147 16.69 -1.29 9.67
C ARG A 147 15.83 -2.50 9.37
N ILE A 148 15.30 -3.15 10.41
CA ILE A 148 14.42 -4.32 10.27
C ILE A 148 13.01 -3.92 10.74
N TRP A 149 12.03 -4.06 9.85
CA TRP A 149 10.62 -3.94 10.15
C TRP A 149 10.05 -5.33 10.35
N VAL A 150 9.26 -5.51 11.40
CA VAL A 150 8.63 -6.78 11.75
C VAL A 150 7.13 -6.55 11.85
N ASP A 151 6.35 -7.39 11.19
CA ASP A 151 4.90 -7.47 11.38
C ASP A 151 4.49 -8.94 11.58
N ALA A 152 3.43 -9.18 12.33
CA ALA A 152 2.97 -10.54 12.60
C ALA A 152 1.45 -10.62 12.58
N THR A 153 0.92 -11.71 12.05
CA THR A 153 -0.51 -12.00 12.04
C THR A 153 -0.80 -13.38 12.61
N PHE A 154 -1.88 -13.49 13.38
CA PHE A 154 -2.31 -14.75 14.00
C PHE A 154 -3.74 -15.07 13.59
N LYS A 155 -3.96 -16.28 13.08
CA LYS A 155 -5.29 -16.78 12.74
C LYS A 155 -5.37 -18.29 12.87
N ALA A 156 -6.42 -18.78 13.52
CA ALA A 156 -6.75 -20.21 13.61
C ALA A 156 -5.52 -21.08 14.02
N ALA A 157 -4.87 -20.69 15.13
CA ALA A 157 -3.64 -21.31 15.64
C ALA A 157 -2.40 -21.25 14.71
N THR A 158 -2.47 -20.48 13.62
CA THR A 158 -1.35 -20.23 12.72
C THR A 158 -0.81 -18.82 12.96
N LEU A 159 0.50 -18.69 13.18
CA LEU A 159 1.22 -17.41 13.26
C LEU A 159 2.02 -17.22 11.97
N MET A 160 1.91 -16.06 11.31
CA MET A 160 2.86 -15.66 10.28
C MET A 160 3.59 -14.39 10.70
N VAL A 161 4.87 -14.32 10.34
CA VAL A 161 5.73 -13.16 10.64
C VAL A 161 6.39 -12.68 9.36
N ALA A 162 6.17 -11.41 9.02
CA ALA A 162 6.82 -10.75 7.91
C ALA A 162 7.98 -9.87 8.41
N LEU A 163 9.11 -9.94 7.72
CA LEU A 163 10.34 -9.22 8.02
C LEU A 163 10.78 -8.45 6.77
N VAL A 164 11.06 -7.15 6.93
CA VAL A 164 11.65 -6.32 5.87
C VAL A 164 12.92 -5.66 6.40
N ALA A 165 14.07 -6.07 5.88
CA ALA A 165 15.35 -5.43 6.17
C ALA A 165 15.69 -4.41 5.08
N ARG A 166 16.11 -3.20 5.49
CA ARG A 166 16.58 -2.14 4.59
C ARG A 166 17.92 -1.58 5.02
N ASP A 167 18.73 -1.15 4.07
CA ASP A 167 19.99 -0.46 4.35
C ASP A 167 19.80 1.04 4.72
N SER A 168 20.93 1.71 4.95
CA SER A 168 21.01 3.15 5.19
C SER A 168 20.51 4.01 4.02
N ARG A 169 20.53 3.47 2.79
CA ARG A 169 20.02 4.09 1.57
C ARG A 169 18.57 3.70 1.24
N ASN A 170 17.90 3.01 2.18
CA ASN A 170 16.52 2.55 2.05
C ASN A 170 16.30 1.45 0.97
N ASN A 171 17.36 0.80 0.49
CA ASN A 171 17.25 -0.37 -0.38
C ASN A 171 16.76 -1.58 0.44
N ILE A 172 15.85 -2.38 -0.12
CA ILE A 172 15.41 -3.63 0.50
C ILE A 172 16.53 -4.66 0.35
N LEU A 173 17.05 -5.15 1.49
CA LEU A 173 18.07 -6.18 1.54
C LEU A 173 17.45 -7.58 1.65
N LEU A 174 16.34 -7.68 2.38
CA LEU A 174 15.70 -8.95 2.68
C LEU A 174 14.20 -8.76 2.91
N LEU A 175 13.41 -9.64 2.29
CA LEU A 175 11.98 -9.81 2.53
C LEU A 175 11.76 -11.28 2.89
N VAL A 176 11.35 -11.58 4.12
CA VAL A 176 11.05 -12.94 4.57
C VAL A 176 9.65 -13.00 5.15
N ASP A 177 8.93 -14.06 4.82
CA ASP A 177 7.70 -14.47 5.50
C ASP A 177 7.95 -15.83 6.15
N ILE A 178 7.80 -15.89 7.47
CA ILE A 178 7.94 -17.12 8.27
C ILE A 178 6.53 -17.62 8.56
N SER A 179 6.14 -18.68 7.85
CA SER A 179 4.92 -19.43 8.12
C SER A 179 5.26 -20.74 8.86
N PRO A 180 4.39 -21.26 9.74
CA PRO A 180 4.67 -22.50 10.43
C PRO A 180 4.62 -23.64 9.42
N LEU A 181 5.62 -24.52 9.46
CA LEU A 181 5.62 -25.77 8.71
C LEU A 181 4.31 -26.53 9.03
N ARG A 182 3.47 -26.76 8.02
CA ARG A 182 2.36 -27.70 8.14
C ARG A 182 2.95 -29.07 8.48
N ARG A 183 2.78 -29.52 9.72
CA ARG A 183 2.95 -30.93 10.10
C ARG A 183 1.70 -31.70 9.71
#